data_AF-A0A969RHW6-F1
#
_entry.id   AF-A0A969RHW6-F1
#
_cell.length_a   1.000
_cell.length_b   1.000
_cell.length_c   1.000
_cell.angle_alpha   90.00
_cell.angle_beta   90.00
_cell.angle_gamma   90.00
#
_symmetry.space_group_name_H-M   'P 1'
#
loop_
_entity.id
_entity.type
_entity.pdbx_description
1 polymer ?
#
loop_
_entity_poly.entity_id
_entity_poly.type
_entity_poly.pdbx_seq_one_letter_code
_entity_poly.pdbx_strand_id
1 'polypeptide(L)'
;MKHSISLIPFSIFLFLLTPSALAQEADYSCYLQNSNNRIVDLSKLCGQPTAPSPSDSFVANYQQLAGQYSPPVRQALNQYIAQNRASAIAAAKATCRVLKFSGSAAADRQRALLSYDSSPDTQAKHQITASLAVTHFCPELNGR
;
A
#
# COMPACT_ATOMS: atom_id res chain seq x y z
N MET A 1 63.72 11.58 -11.23
CA MET A 1 63.88 11.66 -9.76
C MET A 1 62.56 11.32 -9.10
N LYS A 2 62.61 10.28 -8.26
CA LYS A 2 61.82 10.00 -7.05
C LYS A 2 60.27 9.93 -7.15
N HIS A 3 59.80 8.68 -7.02
CA HIS A 3 58.42 8.26 -6.80
C HIS A 3 57.82 8.82 -5.51
N SER A 4 56.52 9.13 -5.55
CA SER A 4 55.66 9.10 -4.36
C SER A 4 54.39 8.30 -4.69
N ILE A 5 54.43 7.03 -4.31
CA ILE A 5 53.27 6.13 -4.24
C ILE A 5 52.54 6.47 -2.94
N SER A 6 51.30 6.95 -3.06
CA SER A 6 50.42 7.13 -1.91
C SER A 6 49.42 5.97 -1.89
N LEU A 7 49.78 4.91 -1.18
CA LEU A 7 48.85 3.88 -0.72
C LEU A 7 48.07 4.45 0.46
N ILE A 8 46.78 4.72 0.26
CA ILE A 8 45.85 5.07 1.36
C ILE A 8 44.77 3.98 1.38
N PRO A 9 44.50 3.40 2.55
CA PRO A 9 43.99 2.05 2.68
C PRO A 9 42.53 1.89 2.27
N PHE A 10 42.29 0.70 1.72
CA PHE A 10 41.04 -0.04 1.66
C PHE A 10 40.16 0.20 2.92
N SER A 11 39.26 1.18 2.86
CA SER A 11 38.11 1.24 3.79
C SER A 11 36.98 0.44 3.19
N ILE A 12 36.99 -0.86 3.48
CA ILE A 12 35.83 -1.75 3.36
C ILE A 12 34.80 -1.24 4.36
N PHE A 13 33.91 -0.37 3.92
CA PHE A 13 32.69 -0.06 4.67
C PHE A 13 31.68 -1.17 4.37
N LEU A 14 31.93 -2.33 4.99
CA LEU A 14 30.95 -3.39 5.19
C LEU A 14 29.93 -2.83 6.17
N PHE A 15 28.99 -2.02 5.66
CA PHE A 15 27.78 -1.70 6.42
C PHE A 15 27.00 -3.00 6.50
N LEU A 16 27.20 -3.67 7.63
CA LEU A 16 26.41 -4.75 8.17
C LEU A 16 24.95 -4.54 7.76
N LEU A 17 24.49 -5.42 6.87
CA LEU A 17 23.09 -5.79 6.76
C LEU A 17 22.69 -6.29 8.14
N THR A 18 22.27 -5.38 9.02
CA THR A 18 21.39 -5.74 10.11
C THR A 18 20.14 -6.27 9.44
N PRO A 19 19.82 -7.58 9.50
CA PRO A 19 18.43 -7.94 9.28
C PRO A 19 17.68 -7.16 10.36
N SER A 20 16.84 -6.22 9.93
CA SER A 20 15.82 -5.69 10.82
C SER A 20 15.13 -6.92 11.36
N ALA A 21 15.42 -7.27 12.62
CA ALA A 21 14.59 -8.18 13.38
C ALA A 21 13.22 -7.50 13.36
N LEU A 22 12.38 -7.94 12.43
CA LEU A 22 10.95 -7.74 12.50
C LEU A 22 10.60 -8.32 13.86
N ALA A 23 10.51 -7.45 14.87
CA ALA A 23 9.62 -7.66 15.97
C ALA A 23 8.23 -7.71 15.35
N GLN A 24 7.90 -8.88 14.77
CA GLN A 24 6.55 -9.29 14.50
C GLN A 24 5.93 -9.38 15.88
N GLU A 25 5.34 -8.26 16.28
CA GLU A 25 4.39 -8.23 17.39
C GLU A 25 3.45 -9.41 17.15
N ALA A 26 3.47 -10.34 18.12
CA ALA A 26 2.86 -11.66 18.01
C ALA A 26 1.34 -11.49 17.97
N ASP A 27 0.85 -11.15 16.79
CA ASP A 27 -0.55 -11.06 16.51
C ASP A 27 -1.09 -12.49 16.36
N TYR A 28 -2.01 -12.83 17.27
CA TYR A 28 -2.87 -14.02 17.30
C TYR A 28 -2.26 -15.31 17.85
N SER A 29 -2.18 -15.40 19.18
CA SER A 29 -2.01 -16.68 19.89
C SER A 29 -3.31 -17.51 19.81
N CYS A 30 -3.49 -18.31 18.75
CA CYS A 30 -4.42 -19.48 18.77
C CYS A 30 -3.84 -20.65 19.59
N TYR A 31 -3.15 -20.29 20.68
CA TYR A 31 -2.48 -21.18 21.60
C TYR A 31 -3.07 -20.91 22.98
N LEU A 32 -3.69 -21.92 23.58
CA LEU A 32 -4.25 -21.81 24.92
C LEU A 32 -3.30 -22.50 25.88
N GLN A 33 -2.75 -21.75 26.84
CA GLN A 33 -1.93 -22.32 27.90
C GLN A 33 -2.86 -22.75 29.04
N ASN A 34 -2.90 -24.06 29.32
CA ASN A 34 -3.67 -24.59 30.44
C ASN A 34 -2.89 -24.37 31.76
N SER A 35 -3.57 -24.45 32.91
CA SER A 35 -3.04 -24.27 34.27
C SER A 35 -1.87 -25.20 34.64
N ASN A 36 -1.60 -26.23 33.84
CA ASN A 36 -0.43 -27.11 33.94
C ASN A 36 0.74 -26.67 33.03
N ASN A 37 0.78 -25.40 32.61
CA ASN A 37 1.75 -24.81 31.67
C ASN A 37 1.85 -25.49 30.30
N ARG A 38 0.89 -26.34 29.94
CA ARG A 38 0.84 -27.00 28.63
C ARG A 38 0.19 -26.06 27.60
N ILE A 39 0.87 -25.87 26.47
CA ILE A 39 0.39 -25.09 25.33
C ILE A 39 -0.43 -26.02 24.42
N VAL A 40 -1.70 -25.69 24.20
CA VAL A 40 -2.59 -26.40 23.27
C VAL A 40 -2.69 -25.58 21.99
N ASP A 41 -2.30 -26.20 20.87
CA ASP A 41 -2.44 -25.63 19.53
C ASP A 41 -3.88 -25.79 19.03
N LEU A 42 -4.59 -24.67 18.90
CA LEU A 42 -5.96 -24.61 18.39
C LEU A 42 -6.02 -24.14 16.93
N SER A 43 -4.89 -24.11 16.21
CA SER A 43 -4.80 -23.61 14.83
C SER A 43 -5.71 -24.35 13.85
N LYS A 44 -6.09 -25.60 14.14
CA LYS A 44 -7.05 -26.38 13.32
C LYS A 44 -8.52 -26.01 13.56
N LEU A 45 -8.83 -25.39 14.70
CA LEU A 45 -10.19 -25.00 15.10
C LEU A 45 -10.42 -23.49 14.89
N CYS A 46 -9.36 -22.69 14.98
CA CYS A 46 -9.30 -21.34 14.45
C CYS A 46 -9.36 -21.43 12.92
N GLY A 47 -10.54 -21.70 12.35
CA GLY A 47 -10.77 -21.58 10.91
C GLY A 47 -10.36 -20.18 10.50
N GLN A 48 -9.25 -20.07 9.80
CA GLN A 48 -8.58 -18.82 9.52
C GLN A 48 -9.56 -17.89 8.79
N PRO A 49 -10.08 -16.81 9.40
CA PRO A 49 -10.45 -15.67 8.59
C PRO A 49 -9.10 -15.19 8.07
N THR A 50 -8.73 -15.63 6.87
CA THR A 50 -7.63 -15.01 6.17
C THR A 50 -8.13 -13.61 5.91
N ALA A 51 -7.91 -12.70 6.87
CA ALA A 51 -8.16 -11.29 6.68
C ALA A 51 -7.47 -10.97 5.36
N PRO A 52 -8.22 -10.49 4.36
CA PRO A 52 -7.64 -10.25 3.05
C PRO A 52 -6.41 -9.40 3.27
N SER A 53 -5.29 -9.78 2.63
CA SER A 53 -4.08 -8.97 2.65
C SER A 53 -4.47 -7.50 2.43
N PRO A 54 -3.81 -6.51 3.05
CA PRO A 54 -4.09 -5.10 2.77
C PRO A 54 -4.06 -4.78 1.26
N SER A 55 -3.38 -5.60 0.46
CA SER A 55 -3.43 -5.55 -0.99
C SER A 55 -4.71 -6.14 -1.60
N ASP A 56 -5.27 -7.19 -1.02
CA ASP A 56 -6.50 -7.83 -1.49
C ASP A 56 -7.75 -7.03 -1.08
N SER A 57 -7.74 -6.43 0.11
CA SER A 57 -8.79 -5.50 0.54
C SER A 57 -8.80 -4.22 -0.31
N PHE A 58 -7.63 -3.71 -0.72
CA PHE A 58 -7.54 -2.61 -1.68
C PHE A 58 -8.17 -2.96 -3.02
N VAL A 59 -7.89 -4.15 -3.57
CA VAL A 59 -8.44 -4.61 -4.86
C VAL A 59 -9.95 -4.80 -4.78
N ALA A 60 -10.45 -5.44 -3.71
CA ALA A 60 -11.88 -5.63 -3.52
C ALA A 60 -12.62 -4.28 -3.47
N ASN A 61 -12.10 -3.31 -2.72
CA ASN A 61 -12.69 -1.97 -2.64
C ASN A 61 -12.58 -1.21 -3.97
N TYR A 62 -11.48 -1.38 -4.70
CA TYR A 62 -11.32 -0.81 -6.04
C TYR A 62 -12.38 -1.35 -7.00
N GLN A 63 -12.59 -2.66 -7.02
CA GLN A 63 -13.60 -3.31 -7.86
C GLN A 63 -15.03 -2.92 -7.46
N GLN A 64 -15.29 -2.76 -6.15
CA GLN A 64 -16.57 -2.25 -5.65
C GLN A 64 -16.86 -0.84 -6.19
N LEU A 65 -15.88 0.07 -6.12
CA LEU A 65 -16.02 1.43 -6.63
C LEU A 65 -16.10 1.46 -8.16
N ALA A 66 -15.37 0.60 -8.86
CA ALA A 66 -15.50 0.42 -10.30
C ALA A 66 -16.91 -0.04 -10.71
N GLY A 67 -17.62 -0.73 -9.80
CA GLY A 67 -19.03 -1.13 -9.93
C GLY A 67 -20.01 0.01 -10.19
N GLN A 68 -19.66 1.25 -9.83
CA GLN A 68 -20.50 2.44 -9.99
C GLN A 68 -20.43 3.06 -11.41
N TYR A 69 -19.50 2.61 -12.25
CA TYR A 69 -19.30 3.13 -13.60
C TYR A 69 -20.00 2.26 -14.66
N SER A 70 -20.12 2.79 -15.88
CA SER A 70 -20.74 2.08 -17.01
C SER A 70 -20.02 0.76 -17.32
N PRO A 71 -20.69 -0.25 -17.90
CA PRO A 71 -20.10 -1.56 -18.16
C PRO A 71 -18.73 -1.54 -18.86
N PRO A 72 -18.50 -0.76 -19.94
CA PRO A 72 -17.18 -0.74 -20.60
C PRO A 72 -16.09 -0.12 -19.72
N VAL A 73 -16.41 0.93 -18.96
CA VAL A 73 -15.48 1.59 -18.03
C VAL A 73 -15.14 0.66 -16.86
N ARG A 74 -16.15 0.02 -16.27
CA ARG A 74 -15.97 -0.98 -15.22
C ARG A 74 -15.06 -2.13 -15.65
N GLN A 75 -15.25 -2.64 -16.87
CA GLN A 75 -14.40 -3.70 -17.41
C GLN A 75 -12.93 -3.24 -17.53
N ALA A 76 -12.69 -2.04 -18.09
CA ALA A 76 -11.34 -1.48 -18.20
C ALA A 76 -10.69 -1.29 -16.82
N LEU A 77 -11.44 -0.77 -15.84
CA LEU A 77 -10.98 -0.58 -14.47
C LEU A 77 -10.62 -1.91 -13.78
N ASN A 78 -11.45 -2.95 -13.97
CA ASN A 78 -11.21 -4.27 -13.41
C ASN A 78 -10.00 -4.96 -14.05
N GLN A 79 -9.81 -4.80 -15.35
CA GLN A 79 -8.62 -5.29 -16.06
C GLN A 79 -7.36 -4.56 -15.56
N TYR A 80 -7.44 -3.23 -15.41
CA TYR A 80 -6.34 -2.42 -14.91
C TYR A 80 -5.88 -2.89 -13.52
N ILE A 81 -6.79 -3.03 -12.55
CA ILE A 81 -6.40 -3.38 -11.17
C ILE A 81 -5.88 -4.82 -11.06
N ALA A 82 -6.35 -5.73 -11.93
CA ALA A 82 -5.83 -7.09 -11.99
C ALA A 82 -4.36 -7.13 -12.45
N GLN A 83 -4.00 -6.29 -13.43
CA GLN A 83 -2.65 -6.24 -14.02
C GLN A 83 -1.69 -5.32 -13.26
N ASN A 84 -2.21 -4.25 -12.65
CA ASN A 84 -1.41 -3.13 -12.11
C ASN A 84 -1.62 -2.92 -10.61
N ARG A 85 -1.90 -4.00 -9.86
CA ARG A 85 -2.18 -3.96 -8.41
C ARG A 85 -1.15 -3.15 -7.61
N ALA A 86 0.14 -3.46 -7.76
CA ALA A 86 1.21 -2.78 -7.04
C ALA A 86 1.30 -1.29 -7.40
N SER A 87 1.19 -0.96 -8.69
CA SER A 87 1.22 0.42 -9.20
C SER A 87 0.02 1.23 -8.68
N ALA A 88 -1.17 0.63 -8.63
CA ALA A 88 -2.37 1.28 -8.09
C ALA A 88 -2.24 1.59 -6.59
N ILE A 89 -1.69 0.66 -5.81
CA ILE A 89 -1.41 0.86 -4.38
C ILE A 89 -0.35 1.96 -4.19
N ALA A 90 0.72 1.94 -4.99
CA ALA A 90 1.76 2.96 -4.94
C ALA A 90 1.20 4.36 -5.28
N ALA A 91 0.34 4.45 -6.28
CA ALA A 91 -0.34 5.69 -6.66
C ALA A 91 -1.28 6.20 -5.55
N ALA A 92 -2.02 5.30 -4.87
CA ALA A 92 -2.86 5.68 -3.73
C ALA A 92 -2.02 6.20 -2.55
N LYS A 93 -0.91 5.54 -2.22
CA LYS A 93 0.05 6.01 -1.19
C LYS A 93 0.66 7.36 -1.56
N ALA A 94 1.06 7.54 -2.81
CA ALA A 94 1.61 8.81 -3.29
C ALA A 94 0.57 9.93 -3.21
N THR A 95 -0.68 9.65 -3.61
CA THR A 95 -1.80 10.59 -3.50
C THR A 95 -2.04 11.02 -2.06
N CYS A 96 -2.07 10.07 -1.13
CA CYS A 96 -2.16 10.35 0.30
C CYS A 96 -1.01 11.26 0.79
N ARG A 97 0.25 10.99 0.41
CA ARG A 97 1.38 11.88 0.75
C ARG A 97 1.18 13.28 0.20
N VAL A 98 0.81 13.42 -1.06
CA VAL A 98 0.55 14.73 -1.67
C VAL A 98 -0.52 15.46 -0.85
N LEU A 99 -1.68 14.85 -0.61
CA LEU A 99 -2.76 15.47 0.16
C LEU A 99 -2.31 15.91 1.57
N LYS A 100 -1.46 15.12 2.23
CA LYS A 100 -0.91 15.43 3.56
C LYS A 100 0.02 16.64 3.56
N PHE A 101 0.90 16.76 2.56
CA PHE A 101 1.94 17.80 2.52
C PHE A 101 1.53 19.08 1.83
N SER A 102 0.53 19.03 0.94
CA SER A 102 0.19 20.18 0.09
C SER A 102 -1.21 20.75 0.34
N GLY A 103 -1.92 20.23 1.33
CA GLY A 103 -3.21 20.75 1.78
C GLY A 103 -4.28 20.68 0.68
N SER A 104 -5.37 21.45 0.84
CA SER A 104 -6.48 21.48 -0.12
C SER A 104 -6.06 21.93 -1.53
N ALA A 105 -5.05 22.79 -1.65
CA ALA A 105 -4.59 23.33 -2.93
C ALA A 105 -4.07 22.25 -3.91
N ALA A 106 -3.53 21.14 -3.42
CA ALA A 106 -3.12 20.05 -4.29
C ALA A 106 -4.24 19.11 -4.68
N ALA A 107 -5.26 18.96 -3.83
CA ALA A 107 -6.49 18.27 -4.22
C ALA A 107 -7.16 19.01 -5.39
N ASP A 108 -7.19 20.35 -5.33
CA ASP A 108 -7.74 21.19 -6.39
C ASP A 108 -6.91 21.13 -7.67
N ARG A 109 -5.57 21.20 -7.57
CA ARG A 109 -4.68 21.04 -8.73
C ARG A 109 -4.81 19.65 -9.35
N GLN A 110 -4.89 18.61 -8.54
CA GLN A 110 -5.07 17.25 -9.05
C GLN A 110 -6.42 17.12 -9.74
N ARG A 111 -7.49 17.70 -9.19
CA ARG A 111 -8.81 17.73 -9.82
C ARG A 111 -8.82 18.48 -11.15
N ALA A 112 -8.09 19.59 -11.24
CA ALA A 112 -7.91 20.36 -12.47
C ALA A 112 -7.12 19.58 -13.55
N LEU A 113 -6.10 18.82 -13.15
CA LEU A 113 -5.38 17.93 -14.07
C LEU A 113 -6.28 16.79 -14.57
N LEU A 114 -7.17 16.27 -13.72
CA LEU A 114 -8.13 15.22 -14.09
C LEU A 114 -9.20 15.69 -15.06
N SER A 115 -9.53 16.99 -15.08
CA SER A 115 -10.42 17.55 -16.11
C SER A 115 -9.76 17.72 -17.47
N TYR A 116 -8.42 17.60 -17.56
CA TYR A 116 -7.68 17.65 -18.82
C TYR A 116 -7.61 16.28 -19.51
N ASP A 117 -7.77 15.20 -18.73
CA ASP A 117 -7.76 13.83 -19.25
C ASP A 117 -9.13 13.47 -19.84
N SER A 118 -9.20 13.24 -21.14
CA SER A 118 -10.46 13.09 -21.87
C SER A 118 -11.07 11.69 -21.81
N SER A 119 -10.34 10.72 -21.27
CA SER A 119 -10.78 9.33 -21.26
C SER A 119 -11.53 8.99 -19.96
N PRO A 120 -12.80 8.54 -20.03
CA PRO A 120 -13.64 8.33 -18.85
C PRO A 120 -13.11 7.24 -17.90
N ASP A 121 -12.37 6.28 -18.42
CA ASP A 121 -11.67 5.24 -17.65
C ASP A 121 -10.48 5.79 -16.86
N THR A 122 -9.73 6.72 -17.43
CA THR A 122 -8.58 7.36 -16.77
C THR A 122 -9.06 8.27 -15.66
N GLN A 123 -10.07 9.08 -15.92
CA GLN A 123 -10.72 9.90 -14.89
C GLN A 123 -11.27 9.03 -13.74
N ALA A 124 -11.97 7.94 -14.06
CA ALA A 124 -12.50 7.00 -13.07
C ALA A 124 -11.39 6.32 -12.25
N LYS A 125 -10.32 5.86 -12.89
CA LYS A 125 -9.13 5.27 -12.23
C LYS A 125 -8.57 6.22 -11.18
N HIS A 126 -8.41 7.48 -11.52
CA HIS A 126 -7.90 8.49 -10.60
C HIS A 126 -8.87 8.81 -9.46
N GLN A 127 -10.18 8.91 -9.74
CA GLN A 127 -11.20 9.11 -8.72
C GLN A 127 -11.21 7.97 -7.69
N ILE A 128 -11.21 6.72 -8.15
CA ILE A 128 -11.15 5.54 -7.28
C ILE A 128 -9.85 5.55 -6.48
N THR A 129 -8.71 5.80 -7.12
CA THR A 129 -7.39 5.83 -6.45
C THR A 129 -7.34 6.91 -5.38
N ALA A 130 -7.89 8.10 -5.63
CA ALA A 130 -7.92 9.19 -4.65
C ALA A 130 -8.86 8.87 -3.47
N SER A 131 -10.03 8.28 -3.74
CA SER A 131 -10.95 7.83 -2.70
C SER A 131 -10.28 6.77 -1.80
N LEU A 132 -9.68 5.74 -2.39
CA LEU A 132 -8.97 4.70 -1.65
C LEU A 132 -7.73 5.23 -0.94
N ALA A 133 -7.06 6.26 -1.47
CA ALA A 133 -5.92 6.90 -0.82
C ALA A 133 -6.31 7.44 0.56
N VAL A 134 -7.44 8.14 0.66
CA VAL A 134 -7.95 8.69 1.91
C VAL A 134 -8.44 7.57 2.83
N THR A 135 -9.19 6.59 2.32
CA THR A 135 -9.75 5.52 3.17
C THR A 135 -8.70 4.53 3.68
N HIS A 136 -7.67 4.19 2.90
CA HIS A 136 -6.70 3.15 3.25
C HIS A 136 -5.37 3.68 3.78
N PHE A 137 -4.95 4.87 3.39
CA PHE A 137 -3.58 5.36 3.67
C PHE A 137 -3.52 6.70 4.41
N CYS A 138 -4.57 7.52 4.31
CA CYS A 138 -4.68 8.83 4.96
C CYS A 138 -6.04 9.00 5.67
N PRO A 139 -6.41 8.11 6.63
CA PRO A 139 -7.71 8.18 7.30
C PRO A 139 -7.90 9.48 8.09
N GLU A 140 -6.82 10.16 8.50
CA GLU A 140 -6.87 11.48 9.14
C GLU A 140 -7.47 12.58 8.25
N LEU A 141 -7.54 12.34 6.93
CA LEU A 141 -8.14 13.26 5.96
C LEU A 141 -9.60 12.89 5.64
N ASN A 142 -10.10 11.76 6.16
CA ASN A 142 -11.46 11.30 5.92
C ASN A 142 -12.44 12.08 6.81
N GLY A 143 -13.11 13.10 6.25
CA GLY A 143 -14.09 13.94 6.96
C GLY A 143 -13.68 15.40 7.20
N ARG A 144 -12.61 15.87 6.55
CA ARG A 144 -12.37 17.31 6.33
C ARG A 144 -13.13 17.79 5.10
#